data_AF-A0A1W6EUE3-F1
#
_entry.id   AF-A0A1W6EUE3-F1
#
_cell.length_a   1.000
_cell.length_b   1.000
_cell.length_c   1.000
_cell.angle_alpha   90.00
_cell.angle_beta   90.00
_cell.angle_gamma   90.00
#
_symmetry.space_group_name_H-M   'P 1'
#
loop_
_entity.id
_entity.type
_entity.pdbx_description
1 polymer ?
#
loop_
_entity_poly.entity_id
_entity_poly.type
_entity_poly.pdbx_seq_one_letter_code
_entity_poly.pdbx_strand_id
1 'polypeptide(L)' 'MYHYTESGLGNVWLRNGFTVHKTPYGDGIAIDNLPSLHRSLSLALALKPATLSGAEIRFMRKELELSQ' A
#
# COMPACT_ATOMS: atom_id res chain seq x y z
N MET A 1 2.37 -0.54 15.09
CA MET A 1 2.61 -0.28 13.66
C MET A 1 2.16 -1.50 12.90
N TYR A 2 1.49 -1.31 11.77
CA TYR A 2 1.02 -2.39 10.90
C TYR A 2 1.89 -2.48 9.65
N HIS A 3 2.31 -3.68 9.27
CA HIS A 3 3.08 -3.90 8.03
C HIS A 3 2.12 -4.09 6.86
N TYR A 4 2.01 -3.08 6.00
CA TYR A 4 1.00 -3.05 4.93
C TYR A 4 1.49 -3.77 3.66
N THR A 5 1.49 -5.10 3.73
CA THR A 5 2.00 -5.98 2.67
C THR A 5 1.02 -6.18 1.51
N GLU A 6 -0.26 -5.87 1.71
CA GLU A 6 -1.34 -6.05 0.75
C GLU A 6 -1.18 -5.14 -0.48
N SER A 7 -0.48 -4.01 -0.34
CA SER A 7 -0.06 -3.17 -1.47
C SER A 7 0.89 -3.89 -2.44
N GLY A 8 1.62 -4.90 -1.97
CA GLY A 8 2.75 -5.51 -2.67
C GLY A 8 4.07 -4.75 -2.51
N LEU A 9 4.09 -3.66 -1.73
CA LEU A 9 5.31 -2.95 -1.33
C LEU A 9 5.82 -3.53 -0.01
N GLY A 10 7.07 -3.99 0.01
CA GLY A 10 7.65 -4.67 1.18
C GLY A 10 8.05 -3.75 2.33
N ASN A 11 8.13 -2.44 2.10
CA ASN A 11 8.68 -1.45 3.02
C ASN A 11 7.66 -0.42 3.53
N VAL A 12 6.36 -0.73 3.48
CA VAL A 12 5.30 0.20 3.91
C VAL A 12 4.77 -0.18 5.30
N TRP A 13 4.89 0.74 6.24
CA TRP A 13 4.42 0.54 7.61
C TRP A 13 3.47 1.66 8.04
N LEU A 14 2.27 1.29 8.50
CA LEU A 14 1.27 2.24 8.98
C LEU A 14 1.45 2.44 10.48
N ARG A 15 1.60 3.71 10.88
CA ARG A 15 1.60 4.11 12.30
C ARG A 15 0.17 4.24 12.83
N ASN A 16 -0.75 4.65 11.98
CA ASN A 16 -2.16 4.97 12.27
C ASN A 16 -3.01 4.79 11.00
N GLY A 17 -4.30 5.13 11.08
CA GLY A 17 -5.23 5.03 9.95
C GLY A 17 -5.69 3.60 9.64
N PHE A 18 -5.57 2.72 10.64
CA PHE A 18 -6.09 1.35 10.57
C PHE A 18 -6.66 0.92 11.92
N THR A 19 -7.66 0.04 11.88
CA THR A 19 -8.28 -0.58 13.05
C THR A 19 -8.18 -2.10 12.95
N VAL A 20 -7.72 -2.73 14.03
CA VAL A 20 -7.71 -4.19 14.17
C VAL A 20 -9.04 -4.63 14.75
N HIS A 21 -9.69 -5.60 14.12
CA HIS A 21 -10.95 -6.18 14.59
C HIS A 21 -10.90 -7.70 14.52
N LYS A 22 -11.57 -8.38 15.46
CA LYS A 22 -11.60 -9.85 15.46
C LYS A 22 -12.63 -10.36 14.46
N THR A 23 -12.20 -11.28 13.62
CA THR A 23 -13.09 -12.06 12.74
C THR A 23 -13.03 -13.53 13.13
N PRO A 24 -13.99 -14.38 12.71
CA PRO A 24 -13.91 -15.83 12.90
C PRO A 24 -12.66 -16.48 12.28
N TYR A 25 -11.97 -15.80 11.36
CA TYR A 25 -10.80 -16.29 10.63
C TYR A 25 -9.48 -15.68 11.13
N GLY A 26 -9.52 -14.91 12.23
CA GLY A 26 -8.36 -14.21 12.79
C GLY A 26 -8.55 -12.69 12.85
N ASP A 27 -7.48 -11.96 13.14
CA ASP A 27 -7.50 -10.51 13.20
C ASP A 27 -7.61 -9.92 11.79
N GLY A 28 -8.68 -9.15 11.56
CA GLY A 28 -8.89 -8.35 10.36
C GLY A 28 -8.38 -6.92 10.55
N ILE A 29 -7.94 -6.30 9.44
CA ILE A 29 -7.44 -4.93 9.42
C ILE A 29 -8.35 -4.09 8.53
N ALA A 30 -8.95 -3.07 9.12
CA ALA A 30 -9.71 -2.06 8.38
C ALA A 30 -8.83 -0.82 8.20
N ILE A 31 -8.60 -0.38 6.96
CA ILE A 31 -7.86 0.85 6.65
C ILE A 31 -8.88 1.95 6.41
N ASP A 32 -8.75 3.06 7.14
CA ASP A 32 -9.78 4.10 7.19
C ASP A 32 -9.95 4.81 5.83
N ASN A 33 -8.85 5.08 5.12
CA ASN A 33 -8.87 5.79 3.84
C ASN A 33 -7.85 5.19 2.86
N LEU A 34 -8.19 4.01 2.36
CA LEU A 34 -7.37 3.27 1.40
C LEU A 34 -7.01 4.08 0.14
N PRO A 35 -7.95 4.81 -0.52
CA PRO A 35 -7.62 5.58 -1.72
C PRO A 35 -6.57 6.68 -1.46
N SER A 36 -6.68 7.39 -0.33
CA SER A 36 -5.72 8.46 0.00
C SER A 36 -4.35 7.91 0.38
N LEU A 37 -4.32 6.75 1.06
CA LEU A 37 -3.08 6.03 1.34
C LEU A 37 -2.38 5.65 0.02
N HIS A 38 -3.11 5.02 -0.90
CA HIS A 38 -2.58 4.60 -2.19
C HIS A 38 -2.09 5.79 -3.02
N ARG A 39 -2.86 6.89 -3.09
CA ARG A 39 -2.43 8.13 -3.75
C ARG A 39 -1.11 8.66 -3.18
N SER A 40 -0.95 8.62 -1.86
CA SER A 40 0.26 9.10 -1.19
C SER A 40 1.48 8.22 -1.52
N LEU A 41 1.29 6.89 -1.55
CA LEU A 41 2.33 5.95 -1.97
C LEU A 41 2.73 6.17 -3.43
N SER A 42 1.75 6.32 -4.33
CA SER A 42 1.98 6.59 -5.75
C SER A 42 2.74 7.89 -5.98
N LEU A 43 2.41 8.96 -5.25
CA LEU A 43 3.15 10.22 -5.30
C LEU A 43 4.60 10.07 -4.79
N ALA A 44 4.79 9.34 -3.68
CA ALA A 44 6.12 9.11 -3.15
C ALA A 44 7.01 8.32 -4.13
N LEU A 45 6.45 7.33 -4.82
CA LEU A 45 7.16 6.57 -5.86
C LEU A 45 7.42 7.42 -7.11
N ALA A 46 6.45 8.21 -7.56
CA ALA A 46 6.61 9.10 -8.71
C ALA A 46 7.72 10.15 -8.51
N LEU A 47 7.92 10.60 -7.27
CA LEU A 47 8.93 11.59 -6.90
C LEU A 47 10.24 10.97 -6.40
N LYS A 48 10.36 9.63 -6.38
CA LYS A 48 11.54 8.95 -5.88
C LYS A 48 12.76 9.31 -6.76
N PRO A 49 13.85 9.84 -6.18
CA PRO A 49 15.06 10.18 -6.94
C PRO A 49 15.94 8.94 -7.21
N ALA A 50 15.32 7.83 -7.61
CA ALA A 50 15.97 6.57 -7.90
C ALA A 50 15.09 5.72 -8.83
N THR A 51 15.68 4.69 -9.43
CA THR A 51 14.92 3.73 -10.24
C THR A 51 13.91 2.98 -9.37
N LEU A 52 12.72 2.75 -9.94
CA LEU A 52 11.70 1.92 -9.32
C LEU A 52 12.11 0.46 -9.43
N SER A 53 11.99 -0.27 -8.32
CA SER A 53 12.11 -1.72 -8.29
C SER A 53 10.93 -2.37 -9.02
N GLY A 54 11.06 -3.66 -9.37
CA GLY A 54 9.96 -4.38 -10.01
C GLY A 54 8.68 -4.42 -9.18
N ALA A 55 8.77 -4.40 -7.85
CA ALA A 55 7.59 -4.33 -6.97
C ALA A 55 6.90 -2.96 -7.07
N GLU A 56 7.68 -1.88 -7.04
CA GLU A 56 7.18 -0.51 -7.16
C GLU A 56 6.56 -0.24 -8.54
N ILE A 57 7.15 -0.77 -9.62
CA ILE A 57 6.57 -0.69 -10.96
C ILE A 57 5.23 -1.42 -11.02
N ARG A 58 5.14 -2.64 -10.46
CA ARG A 58 3.88 -3.40 -10.45
C ARG A 58 2.80 -2.70 -9.63
N PHE A 59 3.17 -2.06 -8.52
CA PHE A 59 2.28 -1.22 -7.73
C PHE A 59 1.75 -0.07 -8.60
N MET A 60 2.65 0.75 -9.15
CA MET A 60 2.29 1.89 -10.02
C MET A 60 1.42 1.48 -11.20
N ARG A 61 1.71 0.35 -11.83
CA ARG A 61 0.94 -0.17 -12.96
C ARG A 61 -0.51 -0.49 -12.58
N LYS A 62 -0.74 -1.08 -11.40
CA LYS A 62 -2.10 -1.34 -10.87
C LYS A 62 -2.82 -0.03 -10.57
N GLU A 63 -2.13 0.92 -9.94
CA GLU A 63 -2.69 2.24 -9.60
C GLU A 63 -3.07 3.07 -10.82
N LEU A 64 -2.39 2.86 -11.94
CA LEU A 64 -2.67 3.50 -13.24
C LEU A 64 -3.61 2.67 -14.13
N GLU A 65 -4.12 1.54 -13.65
CA GLU A 65 -5.01 0.63 -14.39
C GLU A 65 -4.45 0.13 -15.73
N LEU A 66 -3.12 -0.05 -15.80
CA LEU A 66 -2.43 -0.49 -17.01
C LEU A 66 -2.38 -2.02 -17.10
N SER A 67 -2.61 -2.56 -18.31
CA SER A 67 -2.45 -3.99 -18.60
C SER A 67 -0.99 -4.44 -18.49
N GLN A 68 -0.78 -5.76 -18.37
CA GLN A 68 0.55 -6.38 -18.37
C GLN A 68 1.06 -6.58 -19.80
#